data_AF-A9B5Z7-F1
#
_entry.id   AF-A9B5Z7-F1
#
_cell.length_a   1.000
_cell.length_b   1.000
_cell.length_c   1.000
_cell.angle_alpha   90.00
_cell.angle_beta   90.00
_cell.angle_gamma   90.00
#
_symmetry.space_group_name_H-M   'P 1'
#
loop_
_entity.id
_entity.type
_entity.pdbx_description
1 polymer ?
#
loop_
_entity_poly.entity_id
_entity_poly.type
_entity_poly.pdbx_seq_one_letter_code
_entity_poly.pdbx_strand_id
1 'polypeptide(L)'
;MFRKLLASVGIGNARIETHLHNNTTAPGGTITGEVHIMGGDVEQDIEALYLFLVARYTREYDDSKITQDHTIGQYPLTQRFQLQPGAQQRIPFSINLPLDTPLTMGHQPVFIRTGLSISGGVDAGDVDQLQIQPHPSQATIIQAIQQIGFQLYTVHNEYNSRWRGPYPFVQELEFKPYGHQSFHIEELEVVLDLQDYGVDVYLEIDKRLHGFAKLFADFDLNERYAKLTFTHADIQRPDLAHIISQTIQSRMRH
;
A
#
# COMPACT_ATOMS: atom_id res chain seq x y z
N MET A 1 -44.18 -3.02 10.79
CA MET A 1 -43.63 -4.26 10.20
C MET A 1 -43.14 -4.07 8.76
N PHE A 2 -43.94 -3.50 7.85
CA PHE A 2 -43.55 -3.32 6.44
C PHE A 2 -42.20 -2.59 6.24
N ARG A 3 -41.97 -1.46 6.92
CA ARG A 3 -40.67 -0.74 6.84
C ARG A 3 -39.48 -1.55 7.35
N LYS A 4 -39.67 -2.41 8.37
CA LYS A 4 -38.60 -3.31 8.87
C LYS A 4 -38.24 -4.37 7.83
N LEU A 5 -39.23 -4.91 7.11
CA LEU A 5 -39.00 -5.87 6.00
C LEU A 5 -38.31 -5.22 4.80
N LEU A 6 -38.58 -3.94 4.52
CA LEU A 6 -37.87 -3.18 3.49
C LEU A 6 -36.42 -2.88 3.89
N ALA A 7 -36.20 -2.50 5.15
CA ALA A 7 -34.85 -2.24 5.68
C ALA A 7 -33.97 -3.50 5.66
N SER A 8 -34.52 -4.68 5.94
CA SER A 8 -33.76 -5.95 5.86
C SER A 8 -33.28 -6.29 4.44
N VAL A 9 -33.89 -5.70 3.40
CA VAL A 9 -33.44 -5.84 2.01
C VAL A 9 -32.70 -4.58 1.50
N GLY A 10 -32.32 -3.67 2.41
CA GLY A 10 -31.49 -2.50 2.13
C GLY A 10 -32.25 -1.20 1.81
N ILE A 11 -33.59 -1.21 1.73
CA ILE A 11 -34.38 -0.01 1.43
C ILE A 11 -34.63 0.79 2.72
N GLY A 12 -34.23 2.06 2.73
CA GLY A 12 -34.37 2.91 3.91
C GLY A 12 -33.41 2.55 5.04
N ASN A 13 -32.30 1.90 4.70
CA ASN A 13 -31.26 1.46 5.63
C ASN A 13 -30.35 2.62 6.06
N ALA A 14 -29.64 2.45 7.18
CA ALA A 14 -28.60 3.35 7.60
C ALA A 14 -27.52 3.52 6.53
N ARG A 15 -26.91 4.71 6.50
CA ARG A 15 -25.85 5.06 5.56
C ARG A 15 -24.62 5.54 6.34
N ILE A 16 -23.47 5.33 5.72
CA ILE A 16 -22.19 5.84 6.22
C ILE A 16 -21.50 6.65 5.12
N GLU A 17 -20.72 7.63 5.54
CA GLU A 17 -19.78 8.38 4.71
C GLU A 17 -18.55 8.68 5.57
N THR A 18 -17.37 8.39 5.05
CA THR A 18 -16.11 8.65 5.72
C THR A 18 -15.59 10.01 5.27
N HIS A 19 -15.23 10.86 6.23
CA HIS A 19 -14.65 12.15 5.97
C HIS A 19 -13.21 12.17 6.47
N LEU A 20 -12.26 12.06 5.56
CA LEU A 20 -10.83 12.24 5.85
C LEU A 20 -10.51 13.73 6.05
N HIS A 21 -9.83 14.08 7.14
CA HIS A 21 -9.33 15.44 7.32
C HIS A 21 -8.22 15.78 6.33
N ASN A 22 -7.37 14.78 6.05
CA ASN A 22 -6.36 14.80 5.00
C ASN A 22 -6.22 13.37 4.48
N ASN A 23 -6.23 13.20 3.16
CA ASN A 23 -6.08 11.91 2.50
C ASN A 23 -4.63 11.60 2.09
N THR A 24 -3.70 12.52 2.31
CA THR A 24 -2.30 12.41 1.90
C THR A 24 -1.38 12.28 3.11
N THR A 25 -0.53 11.27 3.11
CA THR A 25 0.48 11.04 4.14
C THR A 25 1.61 10.16 3.59
N ALA A 26 2.54 9.73 4.43
CA ALA A 26 3.59 8.77 4.08
C ALA A 26 3.53 7.55 5.02
N PRO A 27 4.21 6.43 4.69
CA PRO A 27 4.34 5.31 5.63
C PRO A 27 4.91 5.79 6.99
N GLY A 28 4.36 5.26 8.09
CA GLY A 28 4.64 5.76 9.45
C GLY A 28 3.87 7.02 9.87
N GLY A 29 3.18 7.70 8.94
CA GLY A 29 2.34 8.85 9.23
C GLY A 29 0.97 8.47 9.81
N THR A 30 0.14 9.49 10.05
CA THR A 30 -1.20 9.31 10.63
C THR A 30 -2.29 9.81 9.67
N ILE A 31 -3.36 9.03 9.53
CA ILE A 31 -4.62 9.42 8.89
C ILE A 31 -5.65 9.71 9.98
N THR A 32 -6.36 10.83 9.88
CA THR A 32 -7.45 11.18 10.79
C THR A 32 -8.70 11.57 10.02
N GLY A 33 -9.86 11.35 10.64
CA GLY A 33 -11.14 11.69 10.04
C GLY A 33 -12.31 11.34 10.96
N GLU A 34 -13.50 11.38 10.39
CA GLU A 34 -14.75 11.01 11.06
C GLU A 34 -15.59 10.12 10.14
N VAL A 35 -16.23 9.10 10.68
CA VAL A 35 -17.31 8.40 9.98
C VAL A 35 -18.63 9.04 10.36
N HIS A 36 -19.36 9.55 9.38
CA HIS A 36 -20.70 10.06 9.54
C HIS A 36 -21.70 8.93 9.34
N ILE A 37 -22.55 8.68 10.33
CA ILE A 37 -23.59 7.67 10.29
C ILE A 37 -24.95 8.37 10.25
N MET A 38 -25.79 8.00 9.29
CA MET A 38 -27.18 8.42 9.19
C MET A 38 -28.10 7.23 9.42
N GLY A 39 -28.95 7.31 10.44
CA GLY A 39 -29.99 6.32 10.71
C GLY A 39 -31.04 6.26 9.61
N GLY A 40 -31.51 5.04 9.32
CA GLY A 40 -32.53 4.77 8.32
C GLY A 40 -33.95 5.16 8.73
N ASP A 41 -34.93 4.50 8.11
CA ASP A 41 -36.37 4.72 8.34
C ASP A 41 -36.92 4.01 9.59
N VAL A 42 -36.14 3.09 10.16
CA VAL A 42 -36.48 2.28 11.33
C VAL A 42 -35.28 2.18 12.27
N GLU A 43 -35.52 1.82 13.52
CA GLU A 43 -34.45 1.48 14.46
C GLU A 43 -33.70 0.23 13.98
N GLN A 44 -32.37 0.26 14.10
CA GLN A 44 -31.47 -0.80 13.65
C GLN A 44 -30.43 -1.13 14.72
N ASP A 45 -30.22 -2.43 14.95
CA ASP A 45 -29.14 -2.91 15.80
C ASP A 45 -27.84 -2.96 14.98
N ILE A 46 -26.90 -2.08 15.30
CA ILE A 46 -25.57 -2.04 14.69
C ILE A 46 -24.66 -2.98 15.46
N GLU A 47 -24.02 -3.90 14.75
CA GLU A 47 -23.10 -4.86 15.36
C GLU A 47 -21.70 -4.27 15.55
N ALA A 48 -21.20 -3.57 14.54
CA ALA A 48 -19.91 -2.91 14.58
C ALA A 48 -19.79 -1.87 13.46
N LEU A 49 -19.02 -0.82 13.75
CA LEU A 49 -18.40 0.03 12.75
C LEU A 49 -16.90 -0.29 12.72
N TYR A 50 -16.34 -0.54 11.54
CA TYR A 50 -14.91 -0.82 11.36
C TYR A 50 -14.35 -0.11 10.14
N LEU A 51 -13.05 0.19 10.21
CA LEU A 51 -12.23 0.61 9.07
C LEU A 51 -11.22 -0.48 8.72
N PHE A 52 -10.98 -0.66 7.44
CA PHE A 52 -9.87 -1.45 6.94
C PHE A 52 -8.93 -0.55 6.13
N LEU A 53 -7.64 -0.58 6.45
CA LEU A 53 -6.61 -0.10 5.53
C LEU A 53 -6.31 -1.21 4.53
N VAL A 54 -6.46 -0.91 3.25
CA VAL A 54 -6.39 -1.91 2.18
C VAL A 54 -5.42 -1.45 1.11
N ALA A 55 -4.59 -2.38 0.63
CA ALA A 55 -3.81 -2.21 -0.60
C ALA A 55 -4.23 -3.26 -1.63
N ARG A 56 -4.01 -2.95 -2.89
CA ARG A 56 -4.29 -3.84 -4.01
C ARG A 56 -3.00 -4.37 -4.60
N TYR A 57 -2.98 -5.65 -4.95
CA TYR A 57 -1.85 -6.31 -5.59
C TYR A 57 -2.30 -7.21 -6.75
N THR A 58 -1.37 -7.54 -7.63
CA THR A 58 -1.59 -8.43 -8.77
C THR A 58 -0.95 -9.78 -8.49
N ARG A 59 -1.62 -10.85 -8.93
CA ARG A 59 -1.11 -12.22 -8.87
C ARG A 59 -1.28 -12.85 -10.23
N GLU A 60 -0.20 -13.41 -10.76
CA GLU A 60 -0.23 -14.21 -11.98
C GLU A 60 -0.68 -15.64 -11.67
N TYR A 61 -1.60 -16.17 -12.49
CA TYR A 61 -2.09 -17.54 -12.44
C TYR A 61 -2.34 -18.04 -13.88
N ASP A 62 -1.65 -19.10 -14.30
CA ASP A 62 -1.80 -19.76 -15.60
C ASP A 62 -1.98 -18.77 -16.77
N ASP A 63 -0.99 -17.87 -16.95
CA ASP A 63 -0.94 -16.81 -17.97
C ASP A 63 -1.97 -15.67 -17.85
N SER A 64 -2.72 -15.60 -16.75
CA SER A 64 -3.64 -14.51 -16.43
C SER A 64 -3.19 -13.69 -15.23
N LYS A 65 -3.45 -12.37 -15.25
CA LYS A 65 -3.24 -11.48 -14.10
C LYS A 65 -4.56 -11.27 -13.36
N ILE A 66 -4.57 -11.59 -12.08
CA ILE A 66 -5.70 -11.38 -11.18
C ILE A 66 -5.34 -10.31 -10.16
N THR A 67 -6.20 -9.33 -10.01
CA THR A 67 -6.05 -8.28 -9.00
C THR A 67 -6.77 -8.67 -7.71
N GLN A 68 -6.10 -8.52 -6.57
CA GLN A 68 -6.61 -8.89 -5.26
C GLN A 68 -6.40 -7.74 -4.27
N ASP A 69 -7.35 -7.58 -3.36
CA ASP A 69 -7.22 -6.66 -2.24
C ASP A 69 -6.61 -7.40 -1.03
N HIS A 70 -5.74 -6.72 -0.29
CA HIS A 70 -5.16 -7.19 0.95
C HIS A 70 -5.43 -6.18 2.08
N THR A 71 -6.00 -6.66 3.18
CA THR A 71 -6.19 -5.85 4.38
C THR A 71 -4.87 -5.75 5.13
N ILE A 72 -4.31 -4.55 5.16
CA ILE A 72 -3.11 -4.20 5.93
C ILE A 72 -3.44 -4.10 7.43
N GLY A 73 -4.56 -3.46 7.75
CA GLY A 73 -4.98 -3.22 9.14
C GLY A 73 -6.48 -3.15 9.29
N GLN A 74 -6.99 -3.56 10.45
CA GLN A 74 -8.39 -3.49 10.84
C GLN A 74 -8.55 -2.67 12.12
N TYR A 75 -9.47 -1.71 12.10
CA TYR A 75 -9.67 -0.75 13.18
C TYR A 75 -11.16 -0.72 13.54
N PRO A 76 -11.60 -1.45 14.58
CA PRO A 76 -12.96 -1.34 15.09
C PRO A 76 -13.15 0.03 15.77
N LEU A 77 -14.20 0.75 15.39
CA LEU A 77 -14.49 2.09 15.92
C LEU A 77 -15.57 2.09 16.99
N THR A 78 -16.52 1.16 16.93
CA THR A 78 -17.62 1.07 17.90
C THR A 78 -17.86 -0.38 18.33
N GLN A 79 -18.45 -0.53 19.51
CA GLN A 79 -19.14 -1.76 19.91
C GLN A 79 -20.57 -1.77 19.36
N ARG A 80 -21.36 -2.79 19.72
CA ARG A 80 -22.78 -2.87 19.37
C ARG A 80 -23.56 -1.69 19.93
N PHE A 81 -24.46 -1.11 19.13
CA PHE A 81 -25.36 -0.04 19.58
C PHE A 81 -26.66 -0.02 18.78
N GLN A 82 -27.67 0.67 19.31
CA GLN A 82 -28.91 0.91 18.59
C GLN A 82 -28.88 2.25 17.88
N LEU A 83 -29.12 2.23 16.57
CA LEU A 83 -29.22 3.42 15.75
C LEU A 83 -30.71 3.75 15.53
N GLN A 84 -31.12 4.90 16.05
CA GLN A 84 -32.50 5.38 15.93
C GLN A 84 -32.79 5.93 14.52
N PRO A 85 -34.05 5.90 14.07
CA PRO A 85 -34.42 6.44 12.76
C PRO A 85 -33.99 7.91 12.59
N GLY A 86 -33.36 8.25 11.48
CA GLY A 86 -32.88 9.60 11.17
C GLY A 86 -31.81 10.18 12.10
N ALA A 87 -31.28 9.38 13.05
CA ALA A 87 -30.21 9.82 13.94
C ALA A 87 -28.94 10.13 13.14
N GLN A 88 -28.20 11.15 13.57
CA GLN A 88 -26.90 11.51 12.99
C GLN A 88 -25.83 11.32 14.04
N GLN A 89 -24.81 10.54 13.73
CA GLN A 89 -23.65 10.32 14.60
C GLN A 89 -22.36 10.58 13.81
N ARG A 90 -21.33 11.04 14.52
CA ARG A 90 -19.98 11.21 13.97
C ARG A 90 -19.01 10.48 14.88
N ILE A 91 -18.27 9.55 14.32
CA ILE A 91 -17.31 8.73 15.06
C ILE A 91 -15.91 9.12 14.58
N PRO A 92 -15.13 9.88 15.37
CA PRO A 92 -13.79 10.26 14.99
C PRO A 92 -12.84 9.06 15.04
N PHE A 93 -11.82 9.07 14.18
CA PHE A 93 -10.77 8.05 14.17
C PHE A 93 -9.39 8.64 13.89
N SER A 94 -8.38 7.87 14.29
CA SER A 94 -6.97 8.12 14.01
C SER A 94 -6.27 6.79 13.75
N ILE A 95 -5.64 6.66 12.59
CA ILE A 95 -4.93 5.45 12.15
C ILE A 95 -3.46 5.81 11.93
N ASN A 96 -2.57 5.16 12.66
CA ASN A 96 -1.14 5.19 12.35
C ASN A 96 -0.85 4.17 11.26
N LEU A 97 -0.24 4.61 10.17
CA LEU A 97 0.12 3.75 9.06
C LEU A 97 1.37 2.92 9.41
N PRO A 98 1.34 1.60 9.18
CA PRO A 98 2.54 0.77 9.20
C PRO A 98 3.64 1.30 8.26
N LEU A 99 4.92 1.11 8.61
CA LEU A 99 6.06 1.54 7.78
C LEU A 99 6.14 0.83 6.43
N ASP A 100 5.60 -0.39 6.37
CA ASP A 100 5.50 -1.24 5.18
C ASP A 100 4.28 -0.92 4.29
N THR A 101 3.48 0.10 4.64
CA THR A 101 2.34 0.53 3.80
C THR A 101 2.87 0.91 2.40
N PRO A 102 2.36 0.29 1.32
CA PRO A 102 2.87 0.57 -0.02
C PRO A 102 2.51 2.00 -0.45
N LEU A 103 3.27 2.53 -1.40
CA LEU A 103 3.04 3.87 -1.92
C LEU A 103 1.85 3.88 -2.89
N THR A 104 1.06 4.94 -2.89
CA THR A 104 0.01 5.16 -3.90
C THR A 104 0.66 5.74 -5.15
N MET A 105 1.23 4.86 -5.98
CA MET A 105 1.96 5.21 -7.21
C MET A 105 1.51 4.34 -8.40
N GLY A 106 1.49 4.92 -9.59
CA GLY A 106 0.99 4.24 -10.79
C GLY A 106 -0.48 3.83 -10.63
N HIS A 107 -0.77 2.54 -10.83
CA HIS A 107 -2.10 1.95 -10.68
C HIS A 107 -2.24 1.12 -9.40
N GLN A 108 -1.46 1.44 -8.36
CA GLN A 108 -1.44 0.71 -7.09
C GLN A 108 -2.15 1.50 -5.98
N PRO A 109 -3.48 1.34 -5.81
CA PRO A 109 -4.23 2.10 -4.82
C PRO A 109 -4.01 1.58 -3.40
N VAL A 110 -4.01 2.51 -2.45
CA VAL A 110 -4.21 2.28 -1.02
C VAL A 110 -5.45 3.05 -0.60
N PHE A 111 -6.34 2.42 0.15
CA PHE A 111 -7.63 3.01 0.49
C PHE A 111 -8.13 2.54 1.86
N ILE A 112 -8.98 3.37 2.46
CA ILE A 112 -9.78 3.00 3.62
C ILE A 112 -11.09 2.40 3.11
N ARG A 113 -11.49 1.27 3.69
CA ARG A 113 -12.81 0.68 3.50
C ARG A 113 -13.55 0.71 4.82
N THR A 114 -14.65 1.43 4.86
CA THR A 114 -15.52 1.54 6.03
C THR A 114 -16.67 0.57 5.89
N GLY A 115 -16.99 -0.15 6.96
CA GLY A 115 -18.15 -1.04 7.00
C GLY A 115 -18.95 -0.85 8.27
N LEU A 116 -20.27 -0.75 8.09
CA LEU A 116 -21.27 -0.73 9.16
C LEU A 116 -22.05 -2.04 9.09
N SER A 117 -21.82 -2.91 10.08
CA SER A 117 -22.50 -4.21 10.15
C SER A 117 -23.86 -4.08 10.83
N ILE A 118 -24.92 -4.53 10.17
CA ILE A 118 -26.30 -4.33 10.61
C ILE A 118 -26.96 -5.68 10.87
N SER A 119 -27.40 -5.90 12.11
CA SER A 119 -27.95 -7.19 12.51
C SER A 119 -29.25 -7.51 11.76
N GLY A 120 -29.27 -8.65 11.05
CA GLY A 120 -30.41 -9.07 10.24
C GLY A 120 -30.75 -8.14 9.07
N GLY A 121 -29.83 -7.24 8.69
CA GLY A 121 -29.97 -6.30 7.59
C GLY A 121 -28.84 -6.41 6.56
N VAL A 122 -28.87 -5.51 5.58
CA VAL A 122 -27.79 -5.35 4.60
C VAL A 122 -26.73 -4.43 5.20
N ASP A 123 -25.46 -4.81 5.18
CA ASP A 123 -24.37 -3.95 5.65
C ASP A 123 -24.23 -2.70 4.76
N ALA A 124 -23.82 -1.58 5.36
CA ALA A 124 -23.45 -0.38 4.61
C ALA A 124 -21.93 -0.27 4.49
N GLY A 125 -21.45 0.27 3.37
CA GLY A 125 -20.03 0.34 3.06
C GLY A 125 -19.65 1.63 2.37
N ASP A 126 -18.39 2.04 2.53
CA ASP A 126 -17.78 3.22 1.90
C ASP A 126 -16.28 2.98 1.63
N VAL A 127 -15.71 3.66 0.64
CA VAL A 127 -14.32 3.50 0.20
C VAL A 127 -13.68 4.85 -0.17
N ASP A 128 -12.57 5.15 0.50
CA ASP A 128 -11.81 6.39 0.31
C ASP A 128 -10.36 6.12 -0.07
N GLN A 129 -9.92 6.69 -1.19
CA GLN A 129 -8.53 6.58 -1.64
C GLN A 129 -7.60 7.42 -0.75
N LEU A 130 -6.45 6.84 -0.41
CA LEU A 130 -5.35 7.52 0.26
C LEU A 130 -4.22 7.77 -0.73
N GLN A 131 -3.58 8.93 -0.62
CA GLN A 131 -2.35 9.26 -1.33
C GLN A 131 -1.16 9.00 -0.40
N ILE A 132 -0.60 7.79 -0.46
CA ILE A 132 0.60 7.42 0.30
C ILE A 132 1.84 7.82 -0.51
N GLN A 133 2.47 8.91 -0.09
CA GLN A 133 3.69 9.43 -0.70
C GLN A 133 4.93 8.72 -0.16
N PRO A 134 6.05 8.68 -0.92
CA PRO A 134 7.29 8.13 -0.41
C PRO A 134 7.70 8.80 0.91
N HIS A 135 8.11 8.00 1.90
CA HIS A 135 8.78 8.51 3.09
C HIS A 135 10.05 9.29 2.66
N PRO A 136 10.49 10.35 3.36
CA PRO A 136 11.67 11.14 2.98
C PRO A 136 12.91 10.29 2.64
N SER A 137 13.13 9.21 3.40
CA SER A 137 14.19 8.23 3.12
C SER A 137 14.01 7.52 1.78
N GLN A 138 12.80 7.01 1.48
CA GLN A 138 12.48 6.38 0.20
C GLN A 138 12.61 7.39 -0.96
N ALA A 139 12.10 8.62 -0.78
CA ALA A 139 12.21 9.69 -1.77
C ALA A 139 13.67 10.01 -2.13
N THR A 140 14.55 10.02 -1.13
CA THR A 140 15.98 10.28 -1.34
C THR A 140 16.66 9.16 -2.13
N ILE A 141 16.32 7.89 -1.84
CA ILE A 141 16.80 6.75 -2.64
C ILE A 141 16.31 6.83 -4.09
N ILE A 142 15.01 7.11 -4.30
CA ILE A 142 14.43 7.27 -5.64
C ILE A 142 15.16 8.38 -6.40
N GLN A 143 15.41 9.52 -5.76
CA GLN A 143 16.13 10.64 -6.36
C GLN A 143 17.58 10.27 -6.69
N ALA A 144 18.27 9.53 -5.82
CA ALA A 144 19.63 9.08 -6.05
C ALA A 144 19.72 8.13 -7.27
N ILE A 145 18.76 7.22 -7.42
CA ILE A 145 18.63 6.34 -8.60
C ILE A 145 18.39 7.19 -9.87
N GLN A 146 17.58 8.24 -9.77
CA GLN A 146 17.35 9.14 -10.89
C GLN A 146 18.59 9.94 -11.31
N GLN A 147 19.37 10.41 -10.34
CA GLN A 147 20.61 11.17 -10.58
C GLN A 147 21.67 10.37 -11.34
N ILE A 148 21.70 9.05 -11.16
CA ILE A 148 22.64 8.18 -11.88
C ILE A 148 22.14 7.78 -13.27
N GLY A 149 21.02 8.34 -13.76
CA GLY A 149 20.56 8.14 -15.13
C GLY A 149 19.50 7.06 -15.30
N PHE A 150 18.69 6.81 -14.27
CA PHE A 150 17.48 6.00 -14.40
C PHE A 150 16.22 6.87 -14.30
N GLN A 151 15.13 6.46 -14.92
CA GLN A 151 13.84 7.11 -14.78
C GLN A 151 12.80 6.07 -14.36
N LEU A 152 11.97 6.42 -13.37
CA LEU A 152 10.87 5.57 -12.94
C LEU A 152 9.91 5.38 -14.12
N TYR A 153 9.66 4.12 -14.48
CA TYR A 153 8.85 3.74 -15.61
C TYR A 153 7.47 3.24 -15.17
N THR A 154 7.42 2.29 -14.23
CA THR A 154 6.16 1.77 -13.67
C THR A 154 6.31 1.32 -12.22
N VAL A 155 5.19 1.13 -11.54
CA VAL A 155 5.13 0.63 -10.16
C VAL A 155 4.07 -0.46 -10.07
N HIS A 156 4.44 -1.58 -9.47
CA HIS A 156 3.58 -2.74 -9.30
C HIS A 156 3.58 -3.24 -7.86
N ASN A 157 2.40 -3.58 -7.33
CA ASN A 157 2.29 -4.42 -6.15
C ASN A 157 2.10 -5.86 -6.67
N GLU A 158 3.15 -6.68 -6.61
CA GLU A 158 3.13 -8.03 -7.18
C GLU A 158 3.16 -9.09 -6.09
N TYR A 159 2.34 -10.12 -6.24
CA TYR A 159 2.30 -11.28 -5.35
C TYR A 159 3.67 -11.94 -5.30
N ASN A 160 4.12 -12.22 -4.09
CA ASN A 160 5.41 -12.85 -3.86
C ASN A 160 5.34 -13.76 -2.65
N SER A 161 5.17 -15.06 -2.88
CA SER A 161 5.09 -16.05 -1.80
C SER A 161 6.38 -16.23 -1.01
N ARG A 162 7.50 -15.70 -1.52
CA ARG A 162 8.82 -15.80 -0.89
C ARG A 162 9.22 -14.52 -0.16
N TRP A 163 8.49 -13.43 -0.40
CA TRP A 163 8.67 -12.19 0.35
C TRP A 163 8.42 -12.46 1.83
N ARG A 164 9.38 -12.06 2.68
CA ARG A 164 9.32 -12.29 4.14
C ARG A 164 8.77 -11.08 4.90
N GLY A 165 8.30 -10.06 4.18
CA GLY A 165 7.56 -8.97 4.80
C GLY A 165 6.16 -9.39 5.24
N PRO A 166 5.38 -8.46 5.79
CA PRO A 166 4.12 -8.78 6.47
C PRO A 166 2.95 -9.08 5.52
N TYR A 167 3.10 -8.79 4.23
CA TYR A 167 2.06 -8.93 3.21
C TYR A 167 2.44 -9.97 2.16
N PRO A 168 1.46 -10.58 1.47
CA PRO A 168 1.73 -11.59 0.43
C PRO A 168 2.27 -11.01 -0.89
N PHE A 169 2.59 -9.71 -0.91
CA PHE A 169 3.04 -8.98 -2.09
C PHE A 169 4.16 -8.01 -1.71
N VAL A 170 4.87 -7.52 -2.71
CA VAL A 170 5.90 -6.49 -2.59
C VAL A 170 5.64 -5.38 -3.61
N GLN A 171 6.01 -4.15 -3.27
CA GLN A 171 5.94 -3.03 -4.21
C GLN A 171 7.26 -2.90 -4.97
N GLU A 172 7.20 -3.15 -6.28
CA GLU A 172 8.32 -3.06 -7.21
C GLU A 172 8.24 -1.75 -7.97
N LEU A 173 9.30 -0.95 -7.89
CA LEU A 173 9.51 0.25 -8.70
C LEU A 173 10.44 -0.15 -9.85
N GLU A 174 9.91 -0.15 -11.07
CA GLU A 174 10.67 -0.44 -12.29
C GLU A 174 11.22 0.86 -12.86
N PHE A 175 12.53 0.90 -13.04
CA PHE A 175 13.26 2.01 -13.61
C PHE A 175 13.92 1.61 -14.95
N LYS A 176 13.97 2.54 -15.90
CA LYS A 176 14.68 2.36 -17.18
C LYS A 176 15.83 3.35 -17.32
N PRO A 177 16.93 2.97 -17.97
CA PRO A 177 18.01 3.90 -18.26
C PRO A 177 17.50 5.11 -19.06
N TYR A 178 18.01 6.29 -18.74
CA TYR A 178 17.67 7.57 -19.39
C TYR A 178 18.94 8.39 -19.64
N GLY A 179 19.09 8.91 -20.87
CA GLY A 179 20.22 9.73 -21.27
C GLY A 179 21.44 8.93 -21.78
N HIS A 180 22.58 9.62 -21.93
CA HIS A 180 23.79 9.06 -22.57
C HIS A 180 24.62 8.13 -21.66
N GLN A 181 24.34 8.10 -20.35
CA GLN A 181 24.95 7.11 -19.46
C GLN A 181 24.29 5.76 -19.69
N SER A 182 24.84 5.01 -20.65
CA SER A 182 24.32 3.70 -21.02
C SER A 182 24.78 2.67 -19.98
N PHE A 183 24.00 2.49 -18.92
CA PHE A 183 24.00 1.18 -18.28
C PHE A 183 23.53 0.20 -19.36
N HIS A 184 24.34 -0.80 -19.70
CA HIS A 184 23.98 -1.86 -20.66
C HIS A 184 22.93 -2.83 -20.06
N ILE A 185 21.87 -2.30 -19.44
CA ILE A 185 20.76 -3.05 -18.83
C ILE A 185 19.45 -2.49 -19.37
N GLU A 186 18.44 -3.35 -19.51
CA GLU A 186 17.14 -2.92 -20.05
C GLU A 186 16.26 -2.26 -18.97
N GLU A 187 16.31 -2.79 -17.75
CA GLU A 187 15.55 -2.32 -16.60
C GLU A 187 16.25 -2.61 -15.26
N LEU A 188 15.89 -1.80 -14.26
CA LEU A 188 16.28 -1.94 -12.86
C LEU A 188 15.01 -1.98 -12.02
N GLU A 189 14.79 -3.08 -11.32
CA GLU A 189 13.68 -3.18 -10.37
C GLU A 189 14.17 -2.92 -8.95
N VAL A 190 13.36 -2.17 -8.20
CA VAL A 190 13.73 -1.69 -6.88
C VAL A 190 12.59 -1.93 -5.91
N VAL A 191 12.89 -2.59 -4.79
CA VAL A 191 12.00 -2.65 -3.63
C VAL A 191 12.62 -1.80 -2.51
N LEU A 192 11.80 -0.92 -1.94
CA LEU A 192 12.18 -0.03 -0.84
C LEU A 192 11.47 -0.44 0.45
N ASP A 193 12.13 -1.27 1.25
CA ASP A 193 11.62 -1.76 2.53
C ASP A 193 12.00 -0.77 3.64
N LEU A 194 11.02 0.05 4.07
CA LEU A 194 11.21 1.08 5.07
C LEU A 194 11.21 0.48 6.48
N GLN A 195 12.23 0.85 7.25
CA GLN A 195 12.47 0.35 8.59
C GLN A 195 12.68 1.51 9.56
N ASP A 196 12.53 1.27 10.87
CA ASP A 196 12.75 2.31 11.89
C ASP A 196 14.16 2.92 11.81
N TYR A 197 15.15 2.14 11.39
CA TYR A 197 16.55 2.58 11.29
C TYR A 197 16.90 3.27 9.96
N GLY A 198 16.05 3.18 8.93
CA GLY A 198 16.39 3.59 7.57
C GLY A 198 15.63 2.82 6.49
N VAL A 199 16.29 2.41 5.41
CA VAL A 199 15.69 1.70 4.28
C VAL A 199 16.58 0.53 3.85
N ASP A 200 15.98 -0.64 3.75
CA ASP A 200 16.54 -1.77 3.01
C ASP A 200 16.12 -1.65 1.53
N VAL A 201 17.11 -1.60 0.65
CA VAL A 201 16.95 -1.43 -0.79
C VAL A 201 17.34 -2.72 -1.48
N TYR A 202 16.37 -3.36 -2.12
CA TYR A 202 16.60 -4.54 -2.93
C TYR A 202 16.62 -4.14 -4.41
N LEU A 203 17.64 -4.59 -5.12
CA LEU A 203 17.86 -4.30 -6.53
C LEU A 203 17.87 -5.60 -7.33
N GLU A 204 17.18 -5.60 -8.45
CA GLU A 204 17.25 -6.63 -9.49
C GLU A 204 17.62 -5.97 -10.82
N ILE A 205 18.65 -6.50 -11.48
CA ILE A 205 19.27 -5.92 -12.68
C ILE A 205 19.00 -6.82 -13.89
N ASP A 206 18.51 -6.24 -14.98
CA ASP A 206 18.30 -6.91 -16.29
C ASP A 206 17.39 -8.15 -16.22
N LYS A 207 16.10 -7.90 -16.02
CA LYS A 207 15.03 -8.91 -15.98
C LYS A 207 14.73 -9.44 -17.39
N ARG A 208 15.65 -10.26 -17.90
CA ARG A 208 15.39 -11.03 -19.11
C ARG A 208 14.41 -12.19 -18.89
N LEU A 209 14.17 -12.60 -17.63
CA LEU A 209 13.31 -13.73 -17.30
C LEU A 209 12.68 -13.60 -15.89
N HIS A 210 11.48 -12.99 -15.79
CA HIS A 210 10.53 -13.07 -14.67
C HIS A 210 10.96 -12.40 -13.35
N GLY A 211 10.32 -11.27 -12.97
CA GLY A 211 10.76 -10.40 -11.86
C GLY A 211 10.65 -10.95 -10.44
N PHE A 212 10.84 -10.08 -9.45
CA PHE A 212 11.03 -10.39 -8.03
C PHE A 212 10.09 -11.46 -7.41
N ALA A 213 8.88 -11.64 -7.96
CA ALA A 213 7.87 -12.65 -7.59
C ALA A 213 8.38 -14.08 -7.32
N LYS A 214 9.58 -14.46 -7.79
CA LYS A 214 10.08 -15.84 -7.67
C LYS A 214 11.20 -16.13 -6.65
N LEU A 215 11.84 -15.20 -5.91
CA LEU A 215 13.16 -15.59 -5.33
C LEU A 215 13.61 -15.18 -3.90
N PHE A 216 12.85 -14.51 -3.05
CA PHE A 216 13.37 -14.08 -1.72
C PHE A 216 13.66 -15.19 -0.66
N ALA A 217 13.63 -16.48 -1.02
CA ALA A 217 13.97 -17.57 -0.09
C ALA A 217 15.47 -17.96 -0.13
N ASP A 218 16.15 -17.75 -1.26
CA ASP A 218 17.55 -18.13 -1.46
C ASP A 218 18.32 -16.91 -1.98
N PHE A 219 18.85 -16.09 -1.07
CA PHE A 219 19.96 -15.17 -1.37
C PHE A 219 21.29 -15.94 -1.57
N ASP A 220 21.21 -17.10 -2.22
CA ASP A 220 22.37 -17.84 -2.68
C ASP A 220 22.53 -17.56 -4.18
N LEU A 221 23.53 -16.74 -4.49
CA LEU A 221 24.37 -16.87 -5.68
C LEU A 221 23.70 -16.65 -7.05
N ASN A 222 23.00 -15.52 -7.27
CA ASN A 222 22.84 -14.98 -8.62
C ASN A 222 23.40 -13.56 -8.72
N GLU A 223 24.15 -13.31 -9.79
CA GLU A 223 24.94 -12.09 -10.04
C GLU A 223 24.08 -10.83 -10.25
N ARG A 224 22.77 -10.97 -10.41
CA ARG A 224 21.82 -9.90 -10.77
C ARG A 224 21.14 -9.19 -9.60
N TYR A 225 21.29 -9.71 -8.39
CA TYR A 225 20.59 -9.18 -7.21
C TYR A 225 21.54 -8.49 -6.24
N ALA A 226 21.05 -7.43 -5.59
CA ALA A 226 21.76 -6.80 -4.48
C ALA A 226 20.79 -6.37 -3.39
N LYS A 227 21.22 -6.49 -2.13
CA LYS A 227 20.60 -5.84 -0.97
C LYS A 227 21.56 -4.78 -0.45
N LEU A 228 21.08 -3.56 -0.32
CA LEU A 228 21.77 -2.45 0.32
C LEU A 228 20.95 -2.01 1.53
N THR A 229 21.61 -1.75 2.64
CA THR A 229 20.96 -1.22 3.85
C THR A 229 21.49 0.19 4.06
N PHE A 230 20.59 1.17 4.04
CA PHE A 230 20.93 2.57 4.30
C PHE A 230 20.27 3.02 5.59
N THR A 231 21.08 3.37 6.59
CA THR A 231 20.55 4.02 7.80
C THR A 231 20.09 5.45 7.48
N HIS A 232 19.36 6.08 8.41
CA HIS A 232 19.03 7.51 8.29
C HIS A 232 20.27 8.40 8.09
N ALA A 233 21.42 8.03 8.66
CA ALA A 233 22.68 8.73 8.47
C ALA A 233 23.25 8.51 7.05
N ASP A 234 23.15 7.29 6.51
CA ASP A 234 23.65 6.98 5.17
C ASP A 234 22.87 7.71 4.08
N ILE A 235 21.55 7.86 4.28
CA ILE A 235 20.65 8.55 3.34
C ILE A 235 21.03 10.03 3.17
N GLN A 236 21.63 10.66 4.18
CA GLN A 236 22.06 12.07 4.12
C GLN A 236 23.45 12.25 3.49
N ARG A 237 24.11 11.17 3.09
CA ARG A 237 25.47 11.27 2.54
C ARG A 237 25.46 11.82 1.12
N PRO A 238 26.41 12.71 0.77
CA PRO A 238 26.51 13.25 -0.59
C PRO A 238 26.93 12.22 -1.65
N ASP A 239 27.50 11.09 -1.23
CA ASP A 239 27.96 10.00 -2.11
C ASP A 239 26.95 8.87 -2.28
N LEU A 240 25.71 9.00 -1.75
CA LEU A 240 24.67 7.98 -1.83
C LEU A 240 24.42 7.47 -3.26
N ALA A 241 24.24 8.39 -4.21
CA ALA A 241 24.05 8.06 -5.63
C ALA A 241 25.25 7.28 -6.19
N HIS A 242 26.48 7.65 -5.78
CA HIS A 242 27.68 6.95 -6.20
C HIS A 242 27.74 5.52 -5.65
N ILE A 243 27.36 5.30 -4.39
CA ILE A 243 27.29 3.96 -3.77
C ILE A 243 26.32 3.08 -4.57
N ILE A 244 25.11 3.56 -4.85
CA ILE A 244 24.11 2.82 -5.63
C ILE A 244 24.65 2.50 -7.03
N SER A 245 25.26 3.49 -7.71
CA SER A 245 25.86 3.27 -9.04
C SER A 245 26.97 2.22 -9.03
N GLN A 246 27.84 2.22 -8.02
CA GLN A 246 28.92 1.23 -7.90
C GLN A 246 28.35 -0.17 -7.69
N THR A 247 27.31 -0.32 -6.86
CA THR A 247 26.64 -1.60 -6.65
C THR A 247 26.06 -2.14 -7.95
N ILE A 248 25.31 -1.32 -8.69
CA ILE A 248 24.74 -1.72 -10.00
C ILE A 248 25.85 -2.15 -10.96
N GLN A 249 26.91 -1.35 -11.10
CA GLN A 249 28.03 -1.68 -11.99
C GLN A 249 28.78 -2.96 -11.57
N SER A 250 28.89 -3.25 -10.27
CA SER A 250 29.57 -4.45 -9.79
C SER A 250 28.83 -5.73 -10.17
N ARG A 251 27.50 -5.65 -10.27
CA ARG A 251 26.60 -6.76 -10.59
C ARG A 251 26.43 -6.98 -12.10
N MET A 252 26.79 -5.99 -12.93
CA MET A 252 26.80 -6.14 -14.39
C MET A 252 28.05 -6.84 -14.95
N ARG A 253 29.14 -6.96 -14.18
CA ARG A 253 30.42 -7.52 -14.65
C ARG A 253 30.47 -9.05 -14.64
N HIS A 254 29.34 -9.65 -14.38
CA HIS A 254 29.13 -11.00 -13.92
C HIS A 254 27.89 -11.48 -14.69
#